data_AF-A0A3C1FA28-F1
#
_entry.id   AF-A0A3C1FA28-F1
#
_cell.length_a   1.000
_cell.length_b   1.000
_cell.length_c   1.000
_cell.angle_alpha   90.00
_cell.angle_beta   90.00
_cell.angle_gamma   90.00
#
_symmetry.space_group_name_H-M   'P 1'
#
loop_
_entity.id
_entity.type
_entity.pdbx_description
1 polymer ?
#
loop_
_entity_poly.entity_id
_entity_poly.type
_entity_poly.pdbx_seq_one_letter_code
_entity_poly.pdbx_strand_id
1 'polypeptide(L)'
;MRAAIKQAAFHLMAEKGLDKVSMREIAEKVNVTKPVLYYYFKNKEDLCRSIIEDHEQLFSKLLDRVSEHASGPAEILNEGLKSHLDFFAKDPVHSKFVLQMISYTLDVDPKQLPTKEKPCVQDMLAETLTREEKKGKLPAGSVADIVRLVSGISAEIMFSAYLTQHINPAAYRGGAFNQQTVERLVKIILLGIQAYYKETK
;
A
#
# COMPACT_ATOMS: atom_id res chain seq x y z
N MET A 1 -8.95 18.68 -12.64
CA MET A 1 -7.97 18.25 -13.67
C MET A 1 -6.89 17.30 -13.14
N ARG A 2 -6.13 17.65 -12.08
CA ARG A 2 -5.08 16.75 -11.50
C ARG A 2 -5.55 15.30 -11.31
N ALA A 3 -6.72 15.07 -10.72
CA ALA A 3 -7.27 13.74 -10.51
C ALA A 3 -7.55 12.98 -11.82
N ALA A 4 -8.06 13.65 -12.85
CA ALA A 4 -8.32 13.03 -14.16
C ALA A 4 -7.02 12.60 -14.85
N ILE A 5 -5.97 13.43 -14.80
CA ILE A 5 -4.64 13.07 -15.32
C ILE A 5 -4.09 11.84 -14.58
N LYS A 6 -4.18 11.82 -13.25
CA LYS A 6 -3.74 10.68 -12.43
C LYS A 6 -4.48 9.40 -12.76
N GLN A 7 -5.80 9.46 -12.90
CA GLN A 7 -6.61 8.30 -13.25
C GLN A 7 -6.27 7.77 -14.65
N ALA A 8 -6.13 8.65 -15.64
CA ALA A 8 -5.73 8.26 -16.99
C ALA A 8 -4.33 7.62 -17.01
N ALA A 9 -3.38 8.22 -16.31
CA ALA A 9 -2.02 7.71 -16.19
C ALA A 9 -1.99 6.35 -15.49
N PHE A 10 -2.69 6.20 -14.37
CA PHE A 10 -2.83 4.96 -13.63
C PHE A 10 -3.32 3.81 -14.54
N HIS A 11 -4.42 4.01 -15.27
CA HIS A 11 -4.94 2.98 -16.17
C HIS A 11 -4.00 2.67 -17.35
N LEU A 12 -3.47 3.69 -18.02
CA LEU A 12 -2.55 3.49 -19.14
C LEU A 12 -1.29 2.74 -18.70
N MET A 13 -0.71 3.13 -17.58
CA MET A 13 0.51 2.52 -17.04
C MET A 13 0.24 1.08 -16.65
N ALA A 14 -0.83 0.81 -15.89
CA ALA A 14 -1.24 -0.54 -15.52
C ALA A 14 -1.45 -1.45 -16.75
N GLU A 15 -2.02 -0.92 -17.83
CA GLU A 15 -2.27 -1.68 -19.05
C GLU A 15 -0.97 -1.98 -19.81
N LYS A 16 -0.18 -0.94 -20.12
CA LYS A 16 0.93 -0.99 -21.09
C LYS A 16 2.31 -1.14 -20.46
N GLY A 17 2.44 -0.86 -19.16
CA GLY A 17 3.69 -0.73 -18.43
C GLY A 17 4.19 0.71 -18.38
N LEU A 18 4.91 1.03 -17.31
CA LEU A 18 5.40 2.38 -17.03
C LEU A 18 6.28 2.97 -18.14
N ASP A 19 7.14 2.17 -18.75
CA ASP A 19 8.07 2.65 -19.79
C ASP A 19 7.41 2.91 -21.14
N LYS A 20 6.30 2.23 -21.41
CA LYS A 20 5.61 2.33 -22.69
C LYS A 20 4.65 3.52 -22.76
N VAL A 21 4.31 4.12 -21.61
CA VAL A 21 3.37 5.24 -21.55
C VAL A 21 4.12 6.57 -21.53
N SER A 22 3.77 7.44 -22.47
CA SER A 22 4.35 8.78 -22.58
C SER A 22 3.44 9.86 -21.97
N MET A 23 4.05 10.97 -21.54
CA MET A 23 3.31 12.16 -21.10
C MET A 23 2.38 12.73 -22.20
N ARG A 24 2.72 12.52 -23.48
CA ARG A 24 1.90 12.94 -24.62
C ARG A 24 0.61 12.11 -24.69
N GLU A 25 0.75 10.80 -24.58
CA GLU A 25 -0.39 9.87 -24.61
C GLU A 25 -1.36 10.12 -23.45
N ILE A 26 -0.85 10.43 -22.26
CA ILE A 26 -1.69 10.80 -21.10
C ILE A 26 -2.45 12.10 -21.40
N ALA A 27 -1.79 13.10 -22.00
CA ALA A 27 -2.43 14.37 -22.36
C ALA A 27 -3.54 14.17 -23.40
N GLU A 28 -3.28 13.36 -24.44
CA GLU A 28 -4.27 12.95 -25.45
C GLU A 28 -5.46 12.25 -24.79
N LYS A 29 -5.22 11.33 -23.86
CA LYS A 29 -6.27 10.57 -23.17
C LYS A 29 -7.25 11.44 -22.38
N VAL A 30 -6.78 12.54 -21.80
CA VAL A 30 -7.63 13.49 -21.04
C VAL A 30 -8.00 14.75 -21.84
N ASN A 31 -7.72 14.76 -23.14
CA ASN A 31 -8.01 15.86 -24.06
C ASN A 31 -7.43 17.22 -23.61
N VAL A 32 -6.16 17.23 -23.17
CA VAL A 32 -5.41 18.45 -22.84
C VAL A 32 -4.12 18.53 -23.65
N THR A 33 -3.56 19.73 -23.76
CA THR A 33 -2.26 19.91 -24.42
C THR A 33 -1.11 19.47 -23.50
N LYS A 34 0.03 19.14 -24.10
CA LYS A 34 1.26 18.80 -23.36
C LYS A 34 1.63 19.90 -22.35
N PRO A 35 1.67 21.21 -22.70
CA PRO A 35 1.93 22.27 -21.72
C PRO A 35 0.98 22.27 -20.50
N VAL A 36 -0.32 22.00 -20.70
CA VAL A 36 -1.29 21.91 -19.61
C VAL A 36 -0.98 20.73 -18.68
N LEU A 37 -0.57 19.59 -19.24
CA LEU A 37 -0.18 18.45 -18.42
C LEU A 37 1.10 18.73 -17.61
N TYR A 38 2.10 19.38 -18.21
CA TYR A 38 3.34 19.76 -17.53
C TYR A 38 3.16 20.86 -16.48
N TYR A 39 2.10 21.67 -16.58
CA TYR A 39 1.70 22.59 -15.51
C TYR A 39 1.31 21.85 -14.23
N TYR A 40 0.72 20.66 -14.34
CA TYR A 40 0.34 19.85 -13.18
C TYR A 40 1.47 18.95 -12.69
N PHE A 41 2.21 18.32 -13.60
CA PHE A 41 3.23 17.33 -13.26
C PHE A 41 4.51 17.57 -14.05
N LYS A 42 5.63 17.69 -13.33
CA LYS A 42 6.92 18.08 -13.95
C LYS A 42 7.43 17.04 -14.94
N ASN A 43 7.20 15.77 -14.64
CA ASN A 43 7.62 14.63 -15.43
C ASN A 43 6.76 13.40 -15.08
N LYS A 44 7.08 12.26 -15.70
CA LYS A 44 6.34 11.00 -15.50
C LYS A 44 6.51 10.50 -14.07
N GLU A 45 7.68 10.68 -13.49
CA GLU A 45 8.06 10.23 -12.16
C GLU A 45 7.29 11.00 -11.06
N ASP A 46 7.13 12.31 -11.23
CA ASP A 46 6.31 13.19 -10.38
C ASP A 46 4.82 12.78 -10.43
N LEU A 47 4.32 12.44 -11.61
CA LEU A 47 2.97 11.92 -11.79
C LEU A 47 2.78 10.55 -11.11
N CYS A 48 3.69 9.60 -11.33
CA CYS A 48 3.66 8.28 -10.68
C CYS A 48 3.71 8.41 -9.15
N ARG A 49 4.60 9.27 -8.63
CA ARG A 49 4.71 9.53 -7.20
C ARG A 49 3.41 10.10 -6.64
N SER A 50 2.80 11.06 -7.33
CA SER A 50 1.53 11.63 -6.88
C SER A 50 0.40 10.60 -6.82
N ILE A 51 0.40 9.57 -7.67
CA ILE A 51 -0.57 8.46 -7.60
C ILE A 51 -0.32 7.62 -6.34
N ILE A 52 0.94 7.32 -6.02
CA ILE A 52 1.29 6.58 -4.79
C ILE A 52 0.94 7.41 -3.54
N GLU A 53 1.26 8.69 -3.54
CA GLU A 53 0.97 9.60 -2.41
C GLU A 53 -0.53 9.70 -2.13
N ASP A 54 -1.39 9.67 -3.15
CA ASP A 54 -2.85 9.64 -2.95
C ASP A 54 -3.27 8.38 -2.18
N HIS A 55 -2.63 7.24 -2.46
CA HIS A 55 -2.90 5.99 -1.76
C HIS A 55 -2.38 6.02 -0.32
N GLU A 56 -1.16 6.52 -0.10
CA GLU A 56 -0.60 6.70 1.25
C GLU A 56 -1.47 7.67 2.08
N GLN A 57 -2.00 8.75 1.48
CA GLN A 57 -2.91 9.67 2.16
C GLN A 57 -4.26 9.04 2.50
N LEU A 58 -4.81 8.18 1.63
CA LEU A 58 -6.04 7.45 1.93
C LEU A 58 -5.83 6.52 3.13
N PHE A 59 -4.69 5.83 3.17
CA PHE A 59 -4.34 4.95 4.26
C PHE A 59 -4.09 5.72 5.57
N SER A 60 -3.39 6.86 5.51
CA SER A 60 -3.20 7.77 6.65
C SER A 60 -4.53 8.14 7.29
N LYS A 61 -5.50 8.62 6.48
CA LYS A 61 -6.83 9.01 6.96
C LYS A 61 -7.59 7.85 7.58
N LEU A 62 -7.38 6.63 7.08
CA LEU A 62 -7.96 5.44 7.66
C LEU A 62 -7.34 5.13 9.03
N LEU A 63 -6.01 5.15 9.13
CA LEU A 63 -5.33 4.94 10.40
C LEU A 63 -5.73 5.99 11.43
N ASP A 64 -5.80 7.26 11.04
CA ASP A 64 -6.23 8.35 11.92
C ASP A 64 -7.63 8.06 12.48
N ARG A 65 -8.60 7.80 11.59
CA ARG A 65 -9.98 7.48 11.98
C ARG A 65 -10.07 6.27 12.90
N VAL A 66 -9.37 5.19 12.56
CA VAL A 66 -9.38 3.96 13.35
C VAL A 66 -8.70 4.21 14.70
N SER A 67 -7.58 4.92 14.75
CA SER A 67 -6.86 5.20 15.99
C SER A 67 -7.66 6.04 16.99
N GLU A 68 -8.54 6.93 16.50
CA GLU A 68 -9.42 7.75 17.33
C GLU A 68 -10.54 6.96 18.01
N HIS A 69 -11.01 5.88 17.36
CA HIS A 69 -12.20 5.14 17.80
C HIS A 69 -11.91 3.70 18.26
N ALA A 70 -10.71 3.18 17.94
CA ALA A 70 -10.38 1.79 18.18
C ALA A 70 -10.28 1.45 19.67
N SER A 71 -10.84 0.29 20.01
CA SER A 71 -10.74 -0.34 21.31
C SER A 71 -9.33 -0.84 21.64
N GLY A 72 -8.48 -1.08 20.63
CA GLY A 72 -7.08 -1.47 20.83
C GLY A 72 -6.33 -1.90 19.56
N PRO A 73 -5.12 -2.45 19.71
CA PRO A 73 -4.24 -2.79 18.58
C PRO A 73 -4.85 -3.80 17.60
N ALA A 74 -5.67 -4.73 18.07
CA ALA A 74 -6.33 -5.70 17.19
C ALA A 74 -7.25 -5.03 16.16
N GLU A 75 -8.02 -4.03 16.57
CA GLU A 75 -8.92 -3.31 15.68
C GLU A 75 -8.14 -2.46 14.67
N ILE A 76 -7.08 -1.78 15.12
CA ILE A 76 -6.16 -1.03 14.25
C ILE A 76 -5.59 -1.93 13.15
N LEU A 77 -5.07 -3.11 13.51
CA LEU A 77 -4.47 -4.03 12.55
C LEU A 77 -5.52 -4.66 11.61
N ASN A 78 -6.70 -5.01 12.14
CA ASN A 78 -7.78 -5.57 11.34
C ASN A 78 -8.29 -4.57 10.31
N GLU A 79 -8.63 -3.35 10.71
CA GLU A 79 -9.16 -2.35 9.79
C GLU A 79 -8.11 -1.92 8.76
N GLY A 80 -6.84 -1.78 9.17
CA GLY A 80 -5.74 -1.50 8.25
C GLY A 80 -5.58 -2.58 7.18
N LEU A 81 -5.50 -3.86 7.58
CA LEU A 81 -5.35 -4.97 6.64
C LEU A 81 -6.61 -5.24 5.80
N LYS A 82 -7.81 -5.04 6.36
CA LYS A 82 -9.07 -5.14 5.61
C LYS A 82 -9.17 -4.07 4.53
N SER A 83 -8.83 -2.82 4.85
CA SER A 83 -8.80 -1.77 3.84
C SER A 83 -7.77 -2.03 2.74
N HIS A 84 -6.63 -2.62 3.11
CA HIS A 84 -5.60 -3.00 2.14
C HIS A 84 -6.09 -4.13 1.21
N LEU A 85 -6.77 -5.13 1.78
CA LEU A 85 -7.43 -6.19 1.03
C LEU A 85 -8.48 -5.64 0.07
N ASP A 86 -9.38 -4.77 0.56
CA ASP A 86 -10.45 -4.17 -0.23
C ASP A 86 -9.92 -3.33 -1.39
N PHE A 87 -8.80 -2.62 -1.17
CA PHE A 87 -8.14 -1.86 -2.24
C PHE A 87 -7.74 -2.75 -3.42
N PHE A 88 -7.07 -3.88 -3.17
CA PHE A 88 -6.65 -4.79 -4.24
C PHE A 88 -7.78 -5.66 -4.80
N ALA A 89 -8.84 -5.89 -4.02
CA ALA A 89 -10.03 -6.59 -4.49
C ALA A 89 -10.91 -5.71 -5.40
N LYS A 90 -10.91 -4.39 -5.20
CA LYS A 90 -11.81 -3.45 -5.88
C LYS A 90 -11.58 -3.36 -7.40
N ASP A 91 -10.32 -3.37 -7.83
CA ASP A 91 -9.97 -3.27 -9.25
C ASP A 91 -8.67 -4.06 -9.53
N PRO A 92 -8.70 -5.06 -10.42
CA PRO A 92 -7.50 -5.79 -10.85
C PRO A 92 -6.35 -4.90 -11.33
N VAL A 93 -6.66 -3.70 -11.83
CA VAL A 93 -5.68 -2.73 -12.29
C VAL A 93 -4.74 -2.29 -11.15
N HIS A 94 -5.20 -2.27 -9.89
CA HIS A 94 -4.39 -1.84 -8.75
C HIS A 94 -3.17 -2.74 -8.52
N SER A 95 -3.36 -4.06 -8.47
CA SER A 95 -2.27 -5.02 -8.21
C SER A 95 -1.23 -4.98 -9.33
N LYS A 96 -1.69 -4.91 -10.58
CA LYS A 96 -0.84 -4.80 -11.77
C LYS A 96 -0.03 -3.50 -11.81
N PHE A 97 -0.64 -2.36 -11.50
CA PHE A 97 0.04 -1.07 -11.44
C PHE A 97 1.17 -1.07 -10.41
N VAL A 98 0.91 -1.55 -9.19
CA VAL A 98 1.92 -1.55 -8.12
C VAL A 98 3.10 -2.47 -8.48
N LEU A 99 2.85 -3.64 -9.05
CA LEU A 99 3.95 -4.51 -9.51
C LEU A 99 4.78 -3.89 -10.64
N GLN A 100 4.15 -3.17 -11.56
CA GLN A 100 4.89 -2.44 -12.59
C GLN A 100 5.69 -1.27 -12.02
N MET A 101 5.19 -0.58 -11.00
CA MET A 101 5.96 0.42 -10.26
C MET A 101 7.20 -0.22 -9.63
N ILE A 102 7.05 -1.35 -8.94
CA ILE A 102 8.19 -2.08 -8.34
C ILE A 102 9.17 -2.52 -9.42
N SER A 103 8.68 -3.10 -10.51
CA SER A 103 9.52 -3.51 -11.64
C SER A 103 10.30 -2.35 -12.23
N TYR A 104 9.66 -1.19 -12.42
CA TYR A 104 10.32 0.01 -12.94
C TYR A 104 11.45 0.48 -12.02
N THR A 105 11.28 0.36 -10.69
CA THR A 105 12.35 0.72 -9.75
C THR A 105 13.55 -0.21 -9.76
N LEU A 106 13.46 -1.41 -10.35
CA LEU A 106 14.60 -2.33 -10.48
C LEU A 106 15.68 -1.79 -11.43
N ASP A 107 15.26 -1.01 -12.43
CA ASP A 107 16.14 -0.45 -13.45
C ASP A 107 16.62 0.99 -13.11
N VAL A 108 16.12 1.55 -12.01
CA VAL A 108 16.46 2.90 -11.54
C VAL A 108 17.53 2.81 -10.46
N ASP A 109 18.59 3.62 -10.57
CA ASP A 109 19.58 3.77 -9.49
C ASP A 109 18.86 4.18 -8.19
N PRO A 110 19.00 3.41 -7.08
CA PRO A 110 18.36 3.73 -5.82
C PRO A 110 18.64 5.14 -5.30
N LYS A 111 19.78 5.75 -5.67
CA LYS A 111 20.13 7.13 -5.29
C LYS A 111 19.31 8.19 -6.04
N GLN A 112 18.73 7.82 -7.19
CA GLN A 112 17.86 8.68 -7.99
C GLN A 112 16.40 8.52 -7.59
N LEU A 113 16.07 7.48 -6.82
CA LEU A 113 14.76 7.37 -6.22
C LEU A 113 14.59 8.52 -5.21
N PRO A 114 13.44 9.19 -5.25
CA PRO A 114 13.17 10.27 -4.31
C PRO A 114 13.23 9.76 -2.87
N THR A 115 13.95 10.48 -2.02
CA THR A 115 13.81 10.34 -0.58
C THR A 115 12.36 10.67 -0.20
N LYS A 116 11.73 9.81 0.61
CA LYS A 116 10.39 10.11 1.13
C LYS A 116 10.47 11.32 2.06
N GLU A 117 9.87 12.44 1.63
CA GLU A 117 9.73 13.64 2.46
C GLU A 117 8.59 13.49 3.49
N LYS A 118 7.59 12.65 3.18
CA LYS A 118 6.46 12.34 4.04
C LYS A 118 6.59 10.94 4.63
N PRO A 119 6.07 10.70 5.85
CA PRO A 119 6.00 9.36 6.43
C PRO A 119 5.31 8.39 5.47
N CYS A 120 5.81 7.16 5.37
CA CYS A 120 5.12 6.13 4.64
C CYS A 120 4.08 5.42 5.50
N VAL A 121 3.28 4.55 4.88
CA VAL A 121 2.29 3.70 5.56
C VAL A 121 2.87 2.95 6.78
N GLN A 122 4.12 2.48 6.68
CA GLN A 122 4.79 1.74 7.76
C GLN A 122 5.11 2.66 8.94
N ASP A 123 5.55 3.88 8.66
CA ASP A 123 5.84 4.90 9.68
C ASP A 123 4.56 5.30 10.41
N MET A 124 3.48 5.55 9.66
CA MET A 124 2.17 5.89 10.23
C MET A 124 1.61 4.78 11.12
N LEU A 125 1.75 3.52 10.69
CA LEU A 125 1.34 2.38 11.50
C LEU A 125 2.20 2.26 12.76
N ALA A 126 3.52 2.42 12.64
CA ALA A 126 4.44 2.40 13.78
C ALA A 126 4.07 3.48 14.80
N GLU A 127 3.87 4.72 14.35
CA GLU A 127 3.44 5.83 15.21
C GLU A 127 2.13 5.53 15.94
N THR A 128 1.16 4.93 15.23
CA THR A 128 -0.13 4.54 15.82
C THR A 128 0.04 3.46 16.88
N LEU A 129 0.81 2.41 16.59
CA LEU A 129 1.07 1.31 17.52
C LEU A 129 1.92 1.73 18.73
N THR A 130 2.86 2.66 18.56
CA THR A 130 3.61 3.25 19.68
C THR A 130 2.70 3.97 20.67
N ARG A 131 1.59 4.56 20.23
CA ARG A 131 0.59 5.13 21.17
C ARG A 131 -0.09 4.03 21.99
N GLU A 132 -0.41 2.89 21.37
CA GLU A 132 -1.01 1.74 22.08
C GLU A 132 -0.01 1.04 23.02
N GLU A 133 1.26 0.97 22.64
CA GLU A 133 2.35 0.50 23.50
C GLU A 133 2.51 1.39 24.74
N LYS A 134 2.51 2.71 24.57
CA LYS A 134 2.55 3.67 25.70
C LYS A 134 1.34 3.55 26.63
N LYS A 135 0.18 3.11 26.11
CA LYS A 135 -1.01 2.78 26.92
C LYS A 135 -0.93 1.41 27.59
N GLY A 136 0.16 0.65 27.42
CA GLY A 136 0.35 -0.69 27.98
C GLY A 136 -0.44 -1.79 27.28
N LYS A 137 -1.03 -1.51 26.11
CA LYS A 137 -1.82 -2.51 25.34
C LYS A 137 -0.95 -3.39 24.46
N LEU A 138 0.31 -3.01 24.24
CA LEU A 138 1.33 -3.80 23.55
C LEU A 138 2.57 -3.95 24.45
N PRO A 139 3.30 -5.06 24.35
CA PRO A 139 4.59 -5.21 25.02
C PRO A 139 5.60 -4.15 24.54
N ALA A 140 6.40 -3.63 25.46
CA ALA A 140 7.47 -2.68 25.15
C ALA A 140 8.50 -3.30 24.19
N GLY A 141 8.84 -2.58 23.11
CA GLY A 141 9.75 -3.00 22.04
C GLY A 141 9.07 -3.73 20.88
N SER A 142 7.80 -4.14 21.03
CA SER A 142 7.14 -5.02 20.05
C SER A 142 6.68 -4.34 18.76
N VAL A 143 6.62 -3.01 18.72
CA VAL A 143 6.04 -2.25 17.61
C VAL A 143 6.74 -2.56 16.29
N ALA A 144 8.07 -2.62 16.28
CA ALA A 144 8.84 -2.87 15.07
C ALA A 144 8.54 -4.26 14.47
N ASP A 145 8.40 -5.28 15.31
CA ASP A 145 8.08 -6.63 14.87
C ASP A 145 6.66 -6.73 14.31
N ILE A 146 5.69 -6.09 14.99
CA ILE A 146 4.31 -6.02 14.51
C ILE A 146 4.26 -5.35 13.14
N VAL A 147 4.90 -4.19 12.97
CA VAL A 147 4.94 -3.47 11.69
C VAL A 147 5.57 -4.32 10.60
N ARG A 148 6.64 -5.07 10.91
CA ARG A 148 7.31 -5.95 9.95
C ARG A 148 6.41 -7.12 9.51
N LEU A 149 5.74 -7.77 10.46
CA LEU A 149 4.80 -8.86 10.20
C LEU A 149 3.61 -8.39 9.35
N VAL A 150 3.02 -7.25 9.73
CA VAL A 150 1.89 -6.64 9.02
C VAL A 150 2.31 -6.23 7.61
N SER A 151 3.48 -5.61 7.45
CA SER A 151 4.02 -5.25 6.13
C SER A 151 4.21 -6.47 5.23
N GLY A 152 4.67 -7.60 5.78
CA GLY A 152 4.77 -8.87 5.05
C GLY A 152 3.41 -9.38 4.56
N ILE A 153 2.39 -9.35 5.43
CA ILE A 153 1.02 -9.71 5.05
C ILE A 153 0.48 -8.77 3.97
N SER A 154 0.69 -7.46 4.11
CA SER A 154 0.28 -6.47 3.11
C SER A 154 0.92 -6.72 1.74
N ALA A 155 2.20 -7.08 1.70
CA ALA A 155 2.88 -7.43 0.45
C ALA A 155 2.32 -8.71 -0.17
N GLU A 156 2.03 -9.73 0.64
CA GLU A 156 1.45 -10.99 0.17
C GLU A 156 0.01 -10.81 -0.33
N ILE A 157 -0.81 -9.97 0.32
CA ILE A 157 -2.17 -9.61 -0.17
C ILE A 157 -2.08 -9.03 -1.58
N MET A 158 -1.17 -8.09 -1.80
CA MET A 158 -0.95 -7.47 -3.11
C MET A 158 -0.52 -8.51 -4.15
N PHE A 159 0.46 -9.35 -3.81
CA PHE A 159 1.00 -10.35 -4.73
C PHE A 159 -0.04 -11.43 -5.08
N SER A 160 -0.74 -11.95 -4.07
CA SER A 160 -1.84 -12.89 -4.23
C SER A 160 -2.99 -12.31 -5.08
N ALA A 161 -3.34 -11.04 -4.88
CA ALA A 161 -4.33 -10.35 -5.71
C ALA A 161 -3.89 -10.32 -7.18
N TYR A 162 -2.62 -10.00 -7.46
CA TYR A 162 -2.11 -10.04 -8.83
C TYR A 162 -2.20 -11.45 -9.44
N LEU A 163 -1.71 -12.47 -8.73
CA LEU A 163 -1.69 -13.85 -9.23
C LEU A 163 -3.10 -14.37 -9.49
N THR A 164 -4.05 -14.08 -8.61
CA THR A 164 -5.44 -14.53 -8.76
C THR A 164 -6.20 -13.81 -9.88
N GLN A 165 -5.86 -12.56 -10.17
CA GLN A 165 -6.57 -11.73 -11.15
C GLN A 165 -5.94 -11.78 -12.56
N HIS A 166 -4.63 -12.00 -12.66
CA HIS A 166 -3.88 -11.86 -13.93
C HIS A 166 -3.12 -13.12 -14.36
N ILE A 167 -3.01 -14.14 -13.51
CA ILE A 167 -2.37 -15.42 -13.84
C ILE A 167 -3.43 -16.53 -13.83
N ASN A 168 -3.19 -17.59 -14.60
CA ASN A 168 -4.08 -18.75 -14.62
C ASN A 168 -4.25 -19.31 -13.18
N PRO A 169 -5.48 -19.37 -12.65
CA PRO A 169 -5.73 -19.90 -11.30
C PRO A 169 -5.23 -21.33 -11.10
N ALA A 170 -5.16 -22.16 -12.16
CA ALA A 170 -4.59 -23.50 -12.09
C ALA A 170 -3.07 -23.51 -11.77
N ALA A 171 -2.38 -22.40 -12.05
CA ALA A 171 -0.95 -22.23 -11.78
C ALA A 171 -0.64 -21.67 -10.38
N TYR A 172 -1.63 -21.11 -9.67
CA TYR A 172 -1.46 -20.58 -8.31
C TYR A 172 -2.42 -21.24 -7.32
N ARG A 173 -1.87 -22.05 -6.41
CA ARG A 173 -2.64 -22.79 -5.38
C ARG A 173 -2.68 -22.10 -4.01
N GLY A 174 -2.12 -20.89 -3.89
CA GLY A 174 -1.95 -20.20 -2.60
C GLY A 174 -3.25 -19.71 -1.94
N GLY A 175 -4.37 -19.72 -2.66
CA GLY A 175 -5.65 -19.22 -2.17
C GLY A 175 -5.68 -17.69 -2.10
N ALA A 176 -6.87 -17.11 -2.19
CA ALA A 176 -7.05 -15.67 -2.04
C ALA A 176 -7.11 -15.29 -0.56
N PHE A 177 -6.51 -14.16 -0.20
CA PHE A 177 -6.78 -13.53 1.10
C PHE A 177 -8.26 -13.15 1.18
N ASN A 178 -8.85 -13.36 2.34
CA ASN A 178 -10.19 -12.91 2.67
C ASN A 178 -10.20 -12.32 4.08
N GLN A 179 -11.28 -11.63 4.44
CA GLN A 179 -11.39 -10.96 5.74
C GLN A 179 -11.19 -11.92 6.91
N GLN A 180 -11.70 -13.16 6.83
CA GLN A 180 -11.50 -14.18 7.87
C GLN A 180 -10.02 -14.55 8.05
N THR A 181 -9.26 -14.61 6.96
CA THR A 181 -7.82 -14.90 7.00
C THR A 181 -7.06 -13.74 7.62
N VAL A 182 -7.41 -12.50 7.28
CA VAL A 182 -6.84 -11.29 7.92
C VAL A 182 -7.08 -11.31 9.43
N GLU A 183 -8.32 -11.51 9.87
CA GLU A 183 -8.67 -11.53 11.30
C GLU A 183 -7.92 -12.62 12.07
N ARG A 184 -7.80 -13.82 11.47
CA ARG A 184 -7.03 -14.93 12.04
C ARG A 184 -5.55 -14.57 12.17
N LEU A 185 -4.94 -13.98 11.13
CA LEU A 185 -3.52 -13.61 11.15
C LEU A 185 -3.23 -12.50 12.15
N VAL A 186 -4.09 -11.48 12.26
CA VAL A 186 -3.97 -10.44 13.30
C VAL A 186 -3.98 -11.05 14.69
N LYS A 187 -4.90 -11.99 14.94
CA LYS A 187 -4.96 -12.71 16.23
C LYS A 187 -3.68 -13.52 16.49
N ILE A 188 -3.15 -14.21 15.48
CA ILE A 188 -1.89 -14.97 15.58
C ILE A 188 -0.72 -14.03 15.91
N ILE A 189 -0.59 -12.89 15.21
CA ILE A 189 0.45 -11.90 15.46
C ILE A 189 0.41 -11.43 16.90
N LEU A 190 -0.75 -10.96 17.37
CA LEU A 190 -0.86 -10.38 18.71
C LEU A 190 -0.63 -11.42 19.82
N LEU A 191 -1.15 -12.64 19.66
CA LEU A 191 -0.90 -13.72 20.62
C LEU A 191 0.59 -14.11 20.66
N GLY A 192 1.22 -14.26 19.49
CA GLY A 192 2.63 -14.60 19.38
C GLY A 192 3.55 -13.52 19.97
N ILE A 193 3.28 -12.25 19.66
CA ILE A 193 4.00 -11.10 20.22
C ILE A 193 3.84 -11.06 21.75
N GLN A 194 2.62 -11.23 22.26
CA GLN A 194 2.40 -11.24 23.71
C GLN A 194 3.13 -12.39 24.41
N ALA A 195 3.16 -13.59 23.81
CA ALA A 195 3.86 -14.74 24.38
C ALA A 195 5.39 -14.50 24.40
N TYR A 196 5.97 -14.14 23.25
CA TYR A 196 7.41 -13.93 23.11
C TYR A 196 7.95 -12.86 24.07
N TYR A 197 7.27 -11.71 24.16
CA TYR A 197 7.70 -10.60 25.01
C TYR A 197 7.38 -10.77 26.50
N LYS A 198 6.61 -11.81 26.88
CA LYS A 198 6.45 -12.22 28.28
C LYS A 198 7.59 -13.11 28.76
N GLU A 199 8.12 -13.96 27.89
CA GLU A 199 9.19 -14.91 28.21
C GLU A 199 10.60 -14.28 28.20
N THR A 200 10.75 -13.12 27.54
CA THR A 200 12.02 -12.42 27.36
C THR A 200 12.24 -11.26 28.36
N LYS A 201 11.34 -11.09 29.33
CA LYS A 201 11.47 -10.17 30.48
C LYS A 201 11.83 -10.92 31.74
#